data_AF-A0A653DLS9-F1
#
_entry.id   AF-A0A653DLS9-F1
#
_cell.length_a   1.000
_cell.length_b   1.000
_cell.length_c   1.000
_cell.angle_alpha   90.00
_cell.angle_beta   90.00
_cell.angle_gamma   90.00
#
_symmetry.space_group_name_H-M   'P 1'
#
loop_
_entity.id
_entity.type
_entity.pdbx_description
1 polymer ?
#
loop_
_entity_poly.entity_id
_entity_poly.type
_entity_poly.pdbx_seq_one_letter_code
_entity_poly.pdbx_strand_id
1 'polypeptide(L)'
;LFENEAVEKYIDGIAIHWYADRFVSPKKLAQTYEEFPLKFMLASEASLGSIPLLPHVVLGSWSRAERYAFDIMEDLNNYVGGWVDWNMVLDLTGGPTYIWNFLDASIVVNATAGEFYKQPYFYVIGHFSKLVPRSSVRIEVTHSDKDFE
;
A
#
# COMPACT_ATOMS: atom_id res chain seq x y z
N LEU A 1 -7.32 -15.41 17.92
CA LEU A 1 -6.14 -14.70 18.47
C LEU A 1 -6.59 -13.64 19.46
N PHE A 2 -7.43 -12.69 19.03
CA PHE A 2 -7.96 -11.61 19.87
C PHE A 2 -8.98 -12.06 20.93
N GLU A 3 -9.69 -13.17 20.71
CA GLU A 3 -10.58 -13.73 21.73
C GLU A 3 -9.85 -14.43 22.89
N ASN A 4 -8.53 -14.63 22.76
CA ASN A 4 -7.73 -15.22 23.82
C ASN A 4 -7.08 -14.09 24.65
N GLU A 5 -7.67 -13.77 25.80
CA GLU A 5 -7.21 -12.70 26.71
C GLU A 5 -5.73 -12.82 27.09
N ALA A 6 -5.20 -14.05 27.22
CA ALA A 6 -3.80 -14.26 27.56
C ALA A 6 -2.84 -13.80 26.45
N VAL A 7 -3.32 -13.74 25.21
CA VAL A 7 -2.57 -13.36 24.00
C VAL A 7 -2.88 -11.92 23.59
N GLU A 8 -4.14 -11.49 23.72
CA GLU A 8 -4.67 -10.21 23.23
C GLU A 8 -3.92 -9.00 23.80
N LYS A 9 -3.48 -9.07 25.07
CA LYS A 9 -2.67 -8.04 25.73
C LYS A 9 -1.28 -7.81 25.13
N TYR A 10 -0.81 -8.71 24.27
CA TYR A 10 0.48 -8.59 23.59
C TYR A 10 0.36 -8.11 22.14
N ILE A 11 -0.86 -7.77 21.70
CA ILE A 11 -1.10 -7.38 20.31
C ILE A 11 -1.77 -6.02 20.28
N ASP A 12 -1.04 -5.05 19.76
CA ASP A 12 -1.53 -3.68 19.60
C ASP A 12 -2.36 -3.49 18.32
N GLY A 13 -2.11 -4.31 17.30
CA GLY A 13 -2.71 -4.12 15.99
C GLY A 13 -2.52 -5.27 15.00
N ILE A 14 -2.98 -5.04 13.78
CA ILE A 14 -3.01 -6.00 12.67
C ILE A 14 -2.23 -5.41 11.49
N ALA A 15 -1.29 -6.19 10.98
CA ALA A 15 -0.53 -5.86 9.77
C ALA A 15 -1.18 -6.53 8.55
N ILE A 16 -1.34 -5.78 7.44
CA ILE A 16 -2.09 -6.21 6.25
C ILE A 16 -1.26 -5.94 4.99
N HIS A 17 -1.38 -6.83 4.00
CA HIS A 17 -0.73 -6.71 2.69
C HIS A 17 -1.79 -6.73 1.57
N TRP A 18 -1.56 -6.03 0.46
CA TRP A 18 -2.56 -5.73 -0.59
C TRP A 18 -2.72 -6.78 -1.72
N TYR A 19 -1.94 -7.86 -1.70
CA TYR A 19 -1.76 -8.70 -2.91
C TYR A 19 -3.00 -9.52 -3.31
N ALA A 20 -4.04 -9.53 -2.48
CA ALA A 20 -5.28 -10.29 -2.68
C ALA A 20 -6.50 -9.40 -3.01
N ASP A 21 -6.34 -8.09 -3.17
CA ASP A 21 -7.47 -7.14 -3.25
C ASP A 21 -8.34 -7.32 -4.49
N ARG A 22 -7.80 -7.97 -5.53
CA ARG A 22 -8.60 -8.40 -6.69
C ARG A 22 -9.67 -9.43 -6.34
N PHE A 23 -9.52 -10.12 -5.21
CA PHE A 23 -10.38 -11.23 -4.78
C PHE A 23 -11.03 -10.95 -3.42
N VAL A 24 -10.48 -10.02 -2.64
CA VAL A 24 -10.93 -9.68 -1.29
C VAL A 24 -11.36 -8.22 -1.26
N SER A 25 -12.61 -7.97 -0.88
CA SER A 25 -13.15 -6.62 -0.79
C SER A 25 -12.56 -5.87 0.41
N PRO A 26 -12.27 -4.55 0.28
CA PRO A 26 -11.83 -3.71 1.40
C PRO A 26 -12.85 -3.64 2.55
N LYS A 27 -14.12 -4.03 2.32
CA LYS A 27 -15.13 -4.19 3.38
C LYS A 27 -14.67 -5.12 4.51
N LYS A 28 -13.72 -6.03 4.24
CA LYS A 28 -13.12 -6.89 5.28
C LYS A 28 -12.31 -6.11 6.31
N LEU A 29 -11.71 -4.99 5.92
CA LEU A 29 -11.01 -4.08 6.82
C LEU A 29 -12.01 -3.42 7.79
N ALA A 30 -13.11 -2.89 7.25
CA ALA A 30 -14.19 -2.33 8.06
C ALA A 30 -14.79 -3.36 9.04
N GLN A 31 -15.08 -4.57 8.56
CA GLN A 31 -15.55 -5.67 9.42
C GLN A 31 -14.56 -6.01 10.53
N THR A 32 -13.27 -6.03 10.21
CA THR A 32 -12.21 -6.31 11.19
C THR A 32 -12.13 -5.22 12.27
N TYR A 33 -12.28 -3.96 11.89
CA TYR A 33 -12.36 -2.84 12.83
C TYR A 33 -13.62 -2.92 13.71
N GLU A 34 -14.78 -3.26 13.13
CA GLU A 34 -16.02 -3.44 13.89
C GLU A 34 -15.91 -4.57 14.93
N GLU A 35 -15.25 -5.68 14.58
CA GLU A 35 -15.01 -6.80 15.49
C GLU A 35 -13.94 -6.48 16.57
N PHE A 36 -12.89 -5.73 16.21
CA PHE A 36 -11.75 -5.45 17.09
C PHE A 36 -11.35 -3.96 17.11
N PRO A 37 -12.22 -3.05 17.59
CA PRO A 37 -12.05 -1.60 17.43
C PRO A 37 -10.87 -1.00 18.20
N LEU A 38 -10.31 -1.73 19.16
CA LEU A 38 -9.14 -1.32 19.94
C LEU A 38 -7.81 -1.70 19.27
N LYS A 39 -7.84 -2.48 18.18
CA LYS A 39 -6.65 -2.93 17.46
C LYS A 39 -6.44 -2.03 16.25
N PHE A 40 -5.29 -1.33 16.19
CA PHE A 40 -5.00 -0.53 15.02
C PHE A 40 -4.72 -1.43 13.82
N MET A 41 -4.98 -0.94 12.61
CA MET A 41 -4.60 -1.63 11.37
C MET A 41 -3.51 -0.84 10.66
N LEU A 42 -2.53 -1.56 10.12
CA LEU A 42 -1.42 -1.01 9.33
C LEU A 42 -1.28 -1.81 8.04
N ALA A 43 -1.41 -1.14 6.90
CA ALA A 43 -0.98 -1.71 5.63
C ALA A 43 0.55 -1.70 5.61
N SER A 44 1.15 -2.85 5.91
CA SER A 44 2.57 -2.99 6.18
C SER A 44 3.41 -3.28 4.95
N GLU A 45 2.77 -3.67 3.85
CA GLU A 45 3.45 -3.95 2.59
C GLU A 45 2.50 -3.88 1.40
N ALA A 46 2.94 -3.18 0.35
CA ALA A 46 2.36 -3.22 -0.98
C ALA A 46 3.46 -3.10 -2.04
N SER A 47 3.32 -3.87 -3.12
CA SER A 47 4.24 -3.84 -4.26
C SER A 47 3.56 -4.21 -5.58
N LEU A 48 4.09 -3.65 -6.67
CA LEU A 48 3.71 -3.97 -8.05
C LEU A 48 4.75 -4.90 -8.71
N GLY A 49 4.42 -5.35 -9.92
CA GLY A 49 5.35 -6.13 -10.74
C GLY A 49 5.41 -7.63 -10.42
N SER A 50 4.53 -8.14 -9.54
CA SER A 50 4.50 -9.55 -9.14
C SER A 50 3.73 -10.48 -10.08
N ILE A 51 3.00 -9.94 -11.07
CA ILE A 51 2.18 -10.76 -11.98
C ILE A 51 3.10 -11.49 -12.96
N PRO A 52 3.04 -12.84 -13.02
CA PRO A 52 3.84 -13.61 -13.97
C PRO A 52 3.60 -13.17 -15.42
N LEU A 53 4.66 -13.21 -16.23
CA LEU A 53 4.66 -12.87 -17.67
C LEU A 53 4.44 -11.38 -18.02
N LEU A 54 4.23 -10.50 -17.02
CA LEU A 54 4.22 -9.05 -17.22
C LEU A 54 5.57 -8.44 -16.81
N PRO A 55 5.94 -7.27 -17.35
CA PRO A 55 7.16 -6.58 -16.93
C PRO A 55 7.13 -6.23 -15.44
N HIS A 56 8.23 -6.54 -14.73
CA HIS A 56 8.38 -6.21 -13.31
C HIS A 56 8.44 -4.69 -13.11
N VAL A 57 9.38 -4.02 -13.75
CA VAL A 57 9.51 -2.55 -13.77
C VAL A 57 8.84 -2.00 -15.04
N VAL A 58 8.00 -0.97 -14.89
CA VAL A 58 7.42 -0.22 -16.01
C VAL A 58 7.63 1.26 -15.73
N LEU A 59 8.71 1.82 -16.30
CA LEU A 59 9.06 3.23 -16.10
C LEU A 59 7.95 4.16 -16.58
N GLY A 60 7.54 5.10 -15.73
CA GLY A 60 6.53 6.11 -16.08
C GLY A 60 5.09 5.61 -16.10
N SER A 61 4.79 4.44 -15.55
CA SER A 61 3.42 3.89 -15.56
C SER A 61 2.45 4.70 -14.69
N TRP A 62 1.51 5.40 -15.33
CA TRP A 62 0.45 6.14 -14.64
C TRP A 62 -0.59 5.21 -13.98
N SER A 63 -0.95 4.11 -14.64
CA SER A 63 -1.90 3.14 -14.08
C SER A 63 -1.38 2.47 -12.79
N ARG A 64 -0.06 2.31 -12.64
CA ARG A 64 0.56 1.90 -11.38
C ARG A 64 0.43 2.96 -10.28
N ALA A 65 0.51 4.24 -10.65
CA ALA A 65 0.21 5.37 -9.76
C ALA A 65 -1.23 5.36 -9.27
N GLU A 66 -2.19 5.20 -10.18
CA GLU A 66 -3.62 5.15 -9.84
C GLU A 66 -3.92 4.00 -8.88
N ARG A 67 -3.30 2.83 -9.08
CA ARG A 67 -3.45 1.70 -8.15
C ARG A 67 -2.96 2.01 -6.73
N TYR A 68 -1.82 2.68 -6.58
CA TYR A 68 -1.34 3.10 -5.26
C TYR A 68 -2.27 4.15 -4.64
N ALA A 69 -2.77 5.11 -5.44
CA ALA A 69 -3.65 6.16 -4.95
C ALA A 69 -4.97 5.57 -4.44
N PHE A 70 -5.55 4.67 -5.24
CA PHE A 70 -6.79 3.99 -4.93
C PHE A 70 -6.66 3.16 -3.65
N ASP A 71 -5.62 2.34 -3.56
CA ASP A 71 -5.36 1.48 -2.40
C ASP A 71 -5.15 2.29 -1.10
N ILE A 72 -4.28 3.31 -1.12
CA ILE A 72 -4.08 4.18 0.04
C ILE A 72 -5.40 4.84 0.47
N MET A 73 -6.23 5.28 -0.48
CA MET A 73 -7.53 5.87 -0.18
C MET A 73 -8.52 4.85 0.38
N GLU A 74 -8.58 3.64 -0.18
CA GLU A 74 -9.44 2.56 0.32
C GLU A 74 -9.06 2.18 1.75
N ASP A 75 -7.77 1.98 2.01
CA ASP A 75 -7.25 1.66 3.34
C ASP A 75 -7.59 2.74 4.36
N LEU A 76 -7.28 4.01 4.06
CA LEU A 76 -7.60 5.14 4.95
C LEU A 76 -9.11 5.28 5.18
N ASN A 77 -9.93 4.93 4.19
CA ASN A 77 -11.39 4.95 4.32
C ASN A 77 -11.95 3.77 5.10
N ASN A 78 -11.17 2.70 5.30
CA ASN A 78 -11.57 1.51 6.03
C ASN A 78 -10.71 1.28 7.29
N TYR A 79 -10.45 2.37 8.03
CA TYR A 79 -9.84 2.37 9.37
C TYR A 79 -8.36 1.95 9.45
N VAL A 80 -7.67 1.82 8.32
CA VAL A 80 -6.21 1.60 8.33
C VAL A 80 -5.52 2.91 8.69
N GLY A 81 -4.64 2.86 9.70
CA GLY A 81 -4.00 4.05 10.28
C GLY A 81 -2.66 4.43 9.66
N GLY A 82 -2.15 3.63 8.71
CA GLY A 82 -0.88 3.88 8.04
C GLY A 82 -0.63 2.91 6.89
N TRP A 83 0.30 3.29 6.01
CA TRP A 83 0.57 2.57 4.76
C TRP A 83 2.07 2.57 4.47
N VAL A 84 2.60 1.41 4.07
CA VAL A 84 4.04 1.19 3.89
C VAL A 84 4.32 0.54 2.53
N ASP A 85 5.07 1.26 1.69
CA ASP A 85 5.60 0.74 0.41
C ASP A 85 6.61 -0.38 0.68
N TRP A 86 6.81 -1.28 -0.29
CA TRP A 86 7.73 -2.39 -0.11
C TRP A 86 9.20 -2.00 -0.31
N ASN A 87 9.73 -2.11 -1.53
CA ASN A 87 11.09 -1.69 -1.82
C ASN A 87 11.11 -0.20 -2.16
N MET A 88 11.79 0.60 -1.36
CA MET A 88 11.99 2.02 -1.67
C MET A 88 12.76 2.22 -2.99
N VAL A 89 13.69 1.32 -3.31
CA VAL A 89 14.58 1.42 -4.46
C VAL A 89 14.85 0.02 -5.05
N LEU A 90 14.75 -0.13 -6.37
CA LEU A 90 15.19 -1.31 -7.13
C LEU A 90 15.94 -0.89 -8.40
N ASP A 91 16.60 -1.82 -9.07
CA ASP A 91 17.24 -1.57 -10.37
C ASP A 91 16.26 -1.68 -11.55
N LEU A 92 16.75 -1.45 -12.77
CA LEU A 92 15.99 -1.56 -14.02
C LEU A 92 15.32 -2.94 -14.25
N THR A 93 15.78 -3.99 -13.58
CA THR A 93 15.21 -5.34 -13.66
C THR A 93 14.18 -5.62 -12.58
N GLY A 94 14.07 -4.75 -11.57
CA GLY A 94 13.22 -4.96 -10.40
C GLY A 94 13.90 -5.76 -9.29
N GLY A 95 15.23 -5.75 -9.25
CA GLY A 95 16.06 -6.47 -8.30
C GLY A 95 17.04 -5.56 -7.54
N PRO A 96 18.07 -6.15 -6.89
CA PRO A 96 18.41 -7.57 -6.87
C PRO A 96 17.49 -8.41 -5.95
N THR A 97 17.35 -9.70 -6.26
CA THR A 97 16.61 -10.67 -5.43
C THR A 97 17.24 -12.05 -5.56
N TYR A 98 17.42 -12.76 -4.44
CA TYR A 98 18.09 -14.07 -4.45
C TYR A 98 17.18 -15.22 -4.93
N ILE A 99 15.87 -14.99 -4.98
CA ILE A 99 14.85 -15.97 -5.38
C ILE A 99 14.21 -15.66 -6.72
N TRP A 100 14.74 -14.69 -7.48
CA TRP A 100 14.19 -14.29 -8.78
C TRP A 100 12.75 -13.73 -8.68
N ASN A 101 12.35 -13.24 -7.50
CA ASN A 101 11.06 -12.58 -7.27
C ASN A 101 11.20 -11.07 -7.48
N PHE A 102 11.27 -10.65 -8.74
CA PHE A 102 11.44 -9.25 -9.13
C PHE A 102 10.13 -8.47 -9.03
N LEU A 103 10.23 -7.17 -8.71
CA LEU A 103 9.11 -6.28 -8.46
C LEU A 103 9.37 -4.88 -9.03
N ASP A 104 8.39 -3.98 -8.97
CA ASP A 104 8.63 -2.55 -9.22
C ASP A 104 8.97 -1.83 -7.91
N ALA A 105 9.59 -0.65 -7.99
CA ALA A 105 9.86 0.22 -6.84
C ALA A 105 9.59 1.69 -7.16
N SER A 106 9.19 2.47 -6.15
CA SER A 106 8.86 3.89 -6.32
C SER A 106 10.06 4.70 -6.84
N ILE A 107 11.28 4.24 -6.59
CA ILE A 107 12.50 4.74 -7.22
C ILE A 107 13.21 3.60 -7.94
N VAL A 108 13.59 3.82 -9.20
CA VAL A 108 14.36 2.87 -10.01
C VAL A 108 15.74 3.44 -10.30
N VAL A 109 16.80 2.70 -9.99
CA VAL A 109 18.19 3.14 -10.21
C VAL A 109 18.78 2.52 -11.48
N ASN A 110 19.37 3.38 -12.31
CA ASN A 110 20.23 2.99 -13.43
C ASN A 110 21.68 3.32 -13.09
N ALA A 111 22.36 2.36 -12.45
CA ALA A 111 23.73 2.56 -11.98
C ALA A 111 24.74 2.78 -13.12
N THR A 112 24.51 2.18 -14.30
CA THR A 112 25.40 2.33 -15.48
C THR A 112 25.42 3.77 -16.00
N ALA A 113 24.28 4.48 -15.90
CA ALA A 113 24.17 5.88 -16.30
C ALA A 113 24.33 6.86 -15.11
N GLY A 114 24.43 6.36 -13.87
CA GLY A 114 24.55 7.20 -12.68
C GLY A 114 23.28 8.01 -12.36
N GLU A 115 22.10 7.49 -12.71
CA GLU A 115 20.83 8.19 -12.56
C GLU A 115 19.77 7.33 -11.85
N PHE A 116 18.69 7.98 -11.43
CA PHE A 116 17.51 7.30 -10.89
C PHE A 116 16.23 7.96 -11.40
N TYR A 117 15.18 7.16 -11.50
CA TYR A 117 13.87 7.59 -11.93
C TYR A 117 12.92 7.51 -10.74
N LYS A 118 12.24 8.61 -10.47
CA LYS A 118 11.12 8.63 -9.54
C LYS A 118 9.87 8.26 -10.32
N GLN A 119 9.31 7.09 -10.05
CA GLN A 119 8.11 6.60 -10.73
C GLN A 119 6.90 7.49 -10.40
N PRO A 120 5.84 7.51 -11.22
CA PRO A 120 4.62 8.27 -10.92
C PRO A 120 4.05 7.99 -9.51
N TYR A 121 4.07 6.74 -9.05
CA TYR A 121 3.56 6.38 -7.73
C TYR A 121 4.45 6.85 -6.57
N PHE A 122 5.72 7.22 -6.79
CA PHE A 122 6.49 7.98 -5.80
C PHE A 122 5.77 9.29 -5.44
N TYR A 123 5.25 9.99 -6.45
CA TYR A 123 4.56 11.26 -6.25
C TYR A 123 3.18 11.06 -5.62
N VAL A 124 2.50 9.96 -5.96
CA VAL A 124 1.25 9.54 -5.27
C VAL A 124 1.50 9.32 -3.78
N ILE A 125 2.51 8.52 -3.41
CA ILE A 125 2.90 8.37 -1.99
C ILE A 125 3.18 9.74 -1.36
N GLY A 126 3.82 10.65 -2.12
CA GLY A 126 4.05 12.04 -1.72
C GLY A 126 2.77 12.84 -1.44
N HIS A 127 1.68 12.64 -2.19
CA HIS A 127 0.40 13.32 -1.95
C HIS A 127 -0.18 12.99 -0.57
N PHE A 128 0.08 11.78 -0.05
CA PHE A 128 -0.37 11.39 1.29
C PHE A 128 0.71 11.69 2.33
N SER A 129 1.89 11.09 2.20
CA SER A 129 2.96 11.16 3.22
C SER A 129 3.45 12.57 3.53
N LYS A 130 3.41 13.51 2.58
CA LYS A 130 3.82 14.91 2.79
C LYS A 130 2.71 15.77 3.41
N LEU A 131 1.45 15.43 3.14
CA LEU A 131 0.28 16.27 3.47
C LEU A 131 -0.53 15.74 4.66
N VAL A 132 -0.32 14.49 5.03
CA VAL A 132 -0.97 13.80 6.16
C VAL A 132 0.11 13.43 7.19
N PRO A 133 0.52 14.37 8.06
CA PRO A 133 1.51 14.08 9.10
C PRO A 133 1.00 13.03 10.10
N ARG A 134 1.92 12.50 10.90
CA ARG A 134 1.56 11.57 11.99
C ARG A 134 0.50 12.19 12.90
N SER A 135 -0.42 11.35 13.37
CA SER A 135 -1.54 11.73 14.23
C SER A 135 -2.63 12.59 13.56
N SER A 136 -2.58 12.79 12.23
CA SER A 136 -3.75 13.25 11.48
C SER A 136 -4.94 12.32 11.70
N VAL A 137 -6.14 12.90 11.76
CA VAL A 137 -7.40 12.17 11.96
C VAL A 137 -8.22 12.25 10.68
N ARG A 138 -8.65 11.10 10.17
CA ARG A 138 -9.59 11.06 9.05
C ARG A 138 -10.95 11.59 9.50
N ILE A 139 -11.50 12.55 8.76
CA ILE A 139 -12.88 13.01 8.94
C ILE A 139 -13.78 12.37 7.89
N GLU A 140 -15.07 12.28 8.18
CA GLU A 140 -16.05 11.82 7.20
C GLU A 140 -16.17 12.81 6.03
N VAL A 141 -16.25 12.26 4.82
CA VAL A 141 -16.49 13.02 3.60
C VAL A 141 -17.60 12.32 2.82
N THR A 142 -18.65 13.06 2.47
CA THR A 142 -19.74 12.61 1.63
C THR A 142 -19.69 13.34 0.29
N HIS A 143 -20.09 12.66 -0.79
CA HIS A 143 -20.15 13.22 -2.13
C HIS A 143 -21.55 13.03 -2.71
N SER A 144 -21.98 13.95 -3.57
CA SER A 144 -23.31 13.92 -4.20
C SER A 144 -23.34 13.24 -5.57
N ASP A 145 -22.17 12.92 -6.11
CA ASP A 145 -22.03 12.35 -7.44
C ASP A 145 -22.31 10.84 -7.41
N LYS A 146 -23.18 10.38 -8.31
CA LYS A 146 -23.61 8.97 -8.40
C LYS A 146 -22.66 8.06 -9.17
N ASP A 147 -21.56 8.60 -9.67
CA ASP A 147 -20.67 7.92 -10.62
C ASP A 147 -19.49 7.18 -9.94
N PHE A 148 -19.45 7.15 -8.60
CA PHE A 148 -18.36 6.54 -7.80
C PHE A 148 -18.81 5.40 -6.88
N GLU A 149 -19.97 4.77 -7.12
CA GLU A 149 -20.41 3.54 -6.42
C GLU A 149 -19.87 2.24 -7.04
#